data_AF-A0A6N3AU95-F1
#
_entry.id   AF-A0A6N3AU95-F1
#
_cell.length_a   1.000
_cell.length_b   1.000
_cell.length_c   1.000
_cell.angle_alpha   90.00
_cell.angle_beta   90.00
_cell.angle_gamma   90.00
#
_symmetry.space_group_name_H-M   'P 1'
#
loop_
_entity.id
_entity.type
_entity.pdbx_description
1 polymer ?
#
loop_
_entity_poly.entity_id
_entity_poly.type
_entity_poly.pdbx_seq_one_letter_code
_entity_poly.pdbx_strand_id
1 'polypeptide(L)'
;MEIVDDLVDNAIAYSKPGMVDNNNLQTIANTLSAASNSVSLREAYDSIFDRLPLCQRIIRHKKYLPLFLDEQISEYVLQRIIGREKDRQGLVMAEALGVSFDVGVSVFVFLVHGLYAVNKQYKWSQSDEWLEAQKIIFELVYRGLQSR
;
A
#
# COMPACT_ATOMS: atom_id res chain seq x y z
N MET A 1 15.16 9.48 18.62
CA MET A 1 14.29 9.12 17.47
C MET A 1 14.78 9.71 16.15
N GLU A 2 15.54 10.81 16.18
CA GLU A 2 16.13 11.46 14.99
C GLU A 2 16.74 10.50 13.94
N ILE A 3 17.55 9.52 14.35
CA ILE A 3 18.11 8.52 13.42
C ILE A 3 17.02 7.65 12.74
N VAL A 4 15.97 7.29 13.47
CA VAL A 4 14.83 6.53 12.92
C VAL A 4 14.04 7.41 11.96
N ASP A 5 13.87 8.70 12.30
CA ASP A 5 13.19 9.68 11.45
C ASP A 5 13.92 9.85 10.12
N ASP A 6 15.23 10.03 10.17
CA ASP A 6 16.08 10.13 8.98
C ASP A 6 16.01 8.86 8.12
N LEU A 7 16.02 7.68 8.75
CA LEU A 7 15.91 6.41 8.02
C LEU A 7 14.55 6.22 7.36
N VAL A 8 13.47 6.59 8.03
CA VAL A 8 12.11 6.54 7.48
C VAL A 8 11.96 7.54 6.35
N ASP A 9 12.45 8.76 6.52
CA ASP A 9 12.39 9.81 5.51
C ASP A 9 13.22 9.44 4.28
N ASN A 10 14.39 8.85 4.48
CA ASN A 10 15.19 8.26 3.42
C ASN A 10 14.47 7.10 2.72
N ALA A 11 13.77 6.23 3.45
CA ALA A 11 13.00 5.14 2.86
C ALA A 11 11.85 5.66 1.99
N ILE A 12 11.16 6.69 2.46
CA ILE A 12 10.07 7.36 1.75
C ILE A 12 10.59 8.02 0.48
N ALA A 13 11.66 8.82 0.58
CA ALA A 13 12.27 9.50 -0.56
C ALA A 13 12.79 8.50 -1.61
N TYR A 14 13.41 7.41 -1.15
CA TYR A 14 13.98 6.38 -2.02
C TYR A 14 12.91 5.58 -2.77
N SER A 15 11.73 5.40 -2.16
CA SER A 15 10.60 4.69 -2.77
C SER A 15 9.88 5.49 -3.86
N LYS A 16 10.36 6.72 -4.15
CA LYS A 16 9.80 7.74 -5.05
C LYS A 16 8.32 8.07 -4.74
N PRO A 17 7.81 9.24 -5.13
CA PRO A 17 6.37 9.46 -5.12
C PRO A 17 5.73 8.40 -6.01
N GLY A 18 4.75 7.66 -5.49
CA GLY A 18 4.02 6.70 -6.33
C GLY A 18 3.31 7.45 -7.47
N MET A 19 3.19 6.80 -8.63
CA MET A 19 2.31 7.28 -9.68
C MET A 19 0.88 7.16 -9.16
N VAL A 20 0.28 8.30 -8.81
CA VAL A 20 -1.07 8.36 -8.28
C VAL A 20 -1.84 9.34 -9.15
N ASP A 21 -2.61 8.78 -10.07
CA ASP A 21 -3.65 9.46 -10.83
C ASP A 21 -5.03 9.02 -10.30
N ASN A 22 -6.12 9.62 -10.78
CA ASN A 22 -7.47 9.35 -10.28
C ASN A 22 -7.92 7.88 -10.49
N ASN A 23 -7.27 7.15 -11.41
CA ASN A 23 -7.65 5.77 -11.74
C ASN A 23 -6.70 4.74 -11.13
N ASN A 24 -5.81 5.15 -10.22
CA ASN A 24 -4.69 4.31 -9.79
C ASN A 24 -5.13 2.96 -9.20
N LEU A 25 -6.16 2.97 -8.35
CA LEU A 25 -6.68 1.73 -7.77
C LEU A 25 -7.37 0.84 -8.81
N GLN A 26 -8.11 1.43 -9.76
CA GLN A 26 -8.69 0.70 -10.88
C GLN A 26 -7.61 0.02 -11.72
N THR A 27 -6.52 0.74 -12.03
CA THR A 27 -5.37 0.18 -12.75
C THR A 27 -4.76 -0.99 -11.99
N ILE A 28 -4.50 -0.83 -10.69
CA ILE A 28 -3.94 -1.91 -9.86
C ILE A 28 -4.86 -3.14 -9.87
N ALA A 29 -6.14 -2.97 -9.56
CA ALA A 29 -7.10 -4.07 -9.48
C ALA A 29 -7.26 -4.77 -10.83
N ASN A 30 -7.48 -4.03 -11.92
CA ASN A 30 -7.66 -4.61 -13.25
C ASN A 30 -6.41 -5.36 -13.72
N THR A 31 -5.21 -4.81 -13.48
CA THR A 31 -3.95 -5.47 -13.88
C THR A 31 -3.73 -6.75 -13.08
N LEU A 32 -3.97 -6.77 -11.77
CA LEU A 32 -3.83 -7.98 -10.95
C LEU A 32 -4.90 -9.03 -11.27
N SER A 33 -6.15 -8.62 -11.50
CA SER A 33 -7.26 -9.53 -11.82
C SER A 33 -7.12 -10.16 -13.22
N ALA A 34 -6.38 -9.54 -14.15
CA ALA A 34 -6.10 -10.11 -15.47
C ALA A 34 -5.14 -11.31 -15.43
N ALA A 35 -4.37 -11.48 -14.36
CA ALA A 35 -3.43 -12.58 -14.21
C ALA A 35 -4.16 -13.92 -13.94
N SER A 36 -3.80 -14.95 -14.71
CA SER A 36 -4.43 -16.27 -14.68
C SER A 36 -3.61 -17.33 -13.94
N ASN A 37 -2.35 -17.06 -13.63
CA ASN A 37 -1.43 -17.93 -12.90
C ASN A 37 -0.36 -17.12 -12.14
N SER A 38 0.41 -17.79 -11.28
CA SER A 38 1.40 -17.11 -10.41
C SER A 38 2.51 -16.37 -11.17
N VAL A 39 2.94 -16.88 -12.33
CA VAL A 39 3.93 -16.21 -13.19
C VAL A 39 3.37 -14.89 -13.72
N SER A 40 2.19 -14.94 -14.36
CA SER A 40 1.52 -13.73 -14.86
C SER A 40 1.15 -12.74 -13.75
N LEU A 41 0.87 -13.23 -12.54
CA LEU A 41 0.54 -12.38 -11.39
C LEU A 41 1.77 -11.63 -10.88
N ARG A 42 2.93 -12.30 -10.88
CA ARG A 42 4.22 -11.66 -10.58
C ARG A 42 4.51 -10.55 -11.57
N GLU A 43 4.40 -10.83 -12.86
CA GLU A 43 4.63 -9.85 -13.93
C GLU A 43 3.65 -8.67 -13.83
N ALA A 44 2.38 -8.95 -13.57
CA ALA A 44 1.35 -7.94 -13.35
C ALA A 44 1.72 -7.04 -12.16
N TYR A 45 2.05 -7.63 -11.01
CA TYR A 45 2.46 -6.90 -9.81
C TYR A 45 3.72 -6.04 -10.06
N ASP A 46 4.71 -6.57 -10.78
CA ASP A 46 5.93 -5.86 -11.15
C ASP A 46 5.63 -4.66 -12.05
N SER A 47 4.72 -4.80 -13.02
CA SER A 47 4.36 -3.74 -13.97
C SER A 47 3.68 -2.53 -13.32
N ILE A 48 3.02 -2.72 -12.17
CA ILE A 48 2.32 -1.67 -11.43
C ILE A 48 3.07 -1.23 -10.18
N PHE A 49 4.31 -1.67 -9.98
CA PHE A 49 5.00 -1.47 -8.70
C PHE A 49 5.07 0.01 -8.26
N ASP A 50 5.33 0.92 -9.20
CA ASP A 50 5.40 2.36 -8.93
C ASP A 50 4.02 2.98 -8.60
N ARG A 51 2.93 2.26 -8.84
CA ARG A 51 1.55 2.66 -8.52
C ARG A 51 1.10 2.18 -7.15
N LEU A 52 1.76 1.17 -6.59
CA LEU A 52 1.35 0.56 -5.32
C LEU A 52 1.51 1.54 -4.15
N PRO A 53 0.74 1.40 -3.05
CA PRO A 53 0.92 2.19 -1.83
C PRO A 53 2.35 2.09 -1.28
N LEU A 54 2.81 3.10 -0.53
CA LEU A 54 4.20 3.14 -0.06
C LEU A 54 4.60 1.90 0.78
N CYS A 55 3.69 1.39 1.62
CA CYS A 55 3.91 0.16 2.39
C CYS A 55 4.18 -1.08 1.52
N GLN A 56 3.69 -1.09 0.27
CA GLN A 56 3.93 -2.11 -0.74
C GLN A 56 5.16 -1.84 -1.61
N ARG A 57 5.67 -0.60 -1.65
CA ARG A 57 6.93 -0.30 -2.35
C ARG A 57 8.15 -0.58 -1.49
N ILE A 58 8.08 -0.29 -0.19
CA ILE A 58 9.24 -0.43 0.70
C ILE A 58 9.72 -1.89 0.83
N ILE A 59 8.85 -2.88 0.66
CA ILE A 59 9.21 -4.32 0.67
C ILE A 59 10.32 -4.70 -0.32
N ARG A 60 10.45 -4.01 -1.48
CA ARG A 60 11.57 -4.29 -2.41
C ARG A 60 12.90 -3.74 -1.92
N HIS A 61 12.91 -2.90 -0.90
CA HIS A 61 14.10 -2.27 -0.36
C HIS A 61 14.55 -2.97 0.93
N LYS A 62 15.24 -4.11 0.77
CA LYS A 62 15.72 -4.95 1.89
C LYS A 62 16.48 -4.18 2.99
N LYS A 63 17.17 -3.09 2.65
CA LYS A 63 17.87 -2.23 3.63
C LYS A 63 16.94 -1.55 4.63
N TYR A 64 15.68 -1.30 4.28
CA TYR A 64 14.70 -0.64 5.14
C TYR A 64 13.73 -1.62 5.79
N LEU A 65 13.71 -2.87 5.36
CA LEU A 65 12.83 -3.91 5.90
C LEU A 65 12.93 -4.06 7.43
N PRO A 66 14.11 -3.94 8.09
CA PRO A 66 14.19 -3.98 9.55
C PRO A 66 13.29 -2.97 10.28
N LEU A 67 13.01 -1.80 9.68
CA LEU A 67 12.11 -0.79 10.27
C LEU A 67 10.67 -1.30 10.41
N PHE A 68 10.27 -2.26 9.57
CA PHE A 68 8.92 -2.83 9.52
C PHE A 68 8.84 -4.19 10.24
N LEU A 69 9.97 -4.76 10.64
CA LEU A 69 10.03 -6.02 11.36
C LEU A 69 10.10 -5.81 12.88
N ASP A 70 10.63 -4.67 13.32
CA ASP A 70 10.72 -4.32 14.74
C ASP A 70 9.36 -3.83 15.26
N GLU A 71 8.81 -4.48 16.28
CA GLU A 71 7.48 -4.16 16.80
C GLU A 71 7.41 -2.81 17.52
N GLN A 72 8.53 -2.31 18.06
CA GLN A 72 8.58 -1.03 18.74
C GLN A 72 8.73 0.13 17.75
N ILE A 73 9.37 -0.12 16.61
CA ILE A 73 9.62 0.90 15.57
C ILE A 73 8.52 0.91 14.51
N SER A 74 7.96 -0.24 14.16
CA SER A 74 7.10 -0.34 12.99
C SER A 74 5.79 0.43 13.07
N GLU A 75 5.17 0.52 14.26
CA GLU A 75 4.00 1.37 14.46
C GLU A 75 4.36 2.85 14.23
N TYR A 76 5.51 3.28 14.75
CA TYR A 76 6.01 4.64 14.53
C TYR A 76 6.24 4.94 13.04
N VAL A 77 6.86 4.00 12.31
CA VAL A 77 7.07 4.10 10.87
C VAL A 77 5.75 4.20 10.12
N LEU A 78 4.75 3.39 10.50
CA LEU A 78 3.44 3.38 9.87
C LEU A 78 2.71 4.71 10.07
N GLN A 79 2.74 5.28 11.28
CA GLN A 79 2.18 6.59 11.58
C GLN A 79 2.85 7.71 10.77
N ARG A 80 4.15 7.62 10.53
CA ARG A 80 4.89 8.57 9.67
C ARG A 80 4.43 8.46 8.22
N ILE A 81 4.23 7.25 7.70
CA ILE A 81 3.70 7.02 6.35
C ILE A 81 2.29 7.61 6.22
N ILE A 82 1.40 7.28 7.16
CA ILE A 82 0.03 7.80 7.20
C ILE A 82 0.06 9.33 7.24
N GLY A 83 0.88 9.92 8.11
CA GLY A 83 0.99 11.38 8.24
C GLY A 83 1.38 12.09 6.95
N ARG A 84 2.15 11.45 6.07
CA ARG A 84 2.53 12.01 4.76
C ARG A 84 1.50 11.81 3.66
N GLU A 85 0.75 10.71 3.71
CA GLU A 85 -0.17 10.33 2.63
C GLU A 85 -1.64 10.66 2.92
N LYS A 86 -2.01 10.88 4.18
CA LYS A 86 -3.42 10.98 4.63
C LYS A 86 -4.24 12.05 3.93
N ASP A 87 -3.67 13.22 3.65
CA ASP A 87 -4.47 14.33 3.10
C ASP A 87 -4.83 14.04 1.65
N ARG A 88 -3.84 13.59 0.88
CA ARG A 88 -4.02 13.20 -0.52
C ARG A 88 -4.91 11.97 -0.65
N GLN A 89 -4.60 10.90 0.09
CA GLN A 89 -5.33 9.65 -0.02
C GLN A 89 -6.73 9.75 0.59
N GLY A 90 -6.87 10.49 1.69
CA GLY A 90 -8.17 10.79 2.31
C GLY A 90 -9.10 11.53 1.35
N LEU A 91 -8.59 12.50 0.58
CA LEU A 91 -9.36 13.18 -0.47
C LEU A 91 -9.81 12.20 -1.56
N VAL A 92 -8.90 11.37 -2.08
CA VAL A 92 -9.23 10.35 -3.10
C VAL A 92 -10.32 9.41 -2.61
N MET A 93 -10.23 8.92 -1.37
CA MET A 93 -11.25 8.04 -0.78
C MET A 93 -12.57 8.76 -0.57
N ALA A 94 -12.54 10.01 -0.11
CA ALA A 94 -13.73 10.82 0.12
C ALA A 94 -14.50 11.09 -1.18
N GLU A 95 -13.79 11.46 -2.25
CA GLU A 95 -14.35 11.69 -3.58
C GLU A 95 -14.92 10.39 -4.18
N ALA A 96 -14.15 9.30 -4.14
CA ALA A 96 -14.57 8.01 -4.68
C ALA A 96 -15.83 7.46 -3.99
N LEU A 97 -15.97 7.69 -2.68
CA LEU A 97 -17.08 7.20 -1.88
C LEU A 97 -18.24 8.19 -1.73
N GLY A 98 -18.08 9.45 -2.12
CA GLY A 98 -19.07 10.51 -1.83
C GLY A 98 -19.32 10.65 -0.32
N VAL A 99 -18.25 10.75 0.47
CA VAL A 99 -18.29 10.90 1.94
C VAL A 99 -17.46 12.10 2.39
N SER A 100 -17.55 12.48 3.66
CA SER A 100 -16.72 13.54 4.23
C SER A 100 -15.23 13.17 4.21
N PHE A 101 -14.36 14.18 4.17
CA PHE A 101 -12.90 14.00 4.24
C PHE A 101 -12.44 13.10 5.40
N ASP A 102 -12.95 13.33 6.63
CA ASP A 102 -12.55 12.55 7.81
C ASP A 102 -12.92 11.05 7.69
N VAL A 103 -14.06 10.75 7.06
CA VAL A 103 -14.45 9.36 6.73
C VAL A 103 -13.53 8.79 5.66
N GLY A 104 -13.18 9.55 4.62
CA GLY A 104 -12.20 9.14 3.61
C GLY A 104 -10.83 8.83 4.20
N VAL A 105 -10.35 9.67 5.13
CA VAL A 105 -9.11 9.42 5.90
C VAL A 105 -9.22 8.14 6.73
N SER A 106 -10.37 7.89 7.36
CA SER A 106 -10.60 6.66 8.14
C SER A 106 -10.50 5.40 7.27
N VAL A 107 -11.06 5.43 6.06
CA VAL A 107 -10.93 4.34 5.08
C VAL A 107 -9.48 4.16 4.66
N PHE A 108 -8.75 5.24 4.35
CA PHE A 108 -7.34 5.17 4.00
C PHE A 108 -6.49 4.53 5.13
N VAL A 109 -6.70 4.96 6.37
CA VAL A 109 -6.00 4.41 7.55
C VAL A 109 -6.28 2.91 7.70
N PHE A 110 -7.55 2.50 7.57
CA PHE A 110 -7.93 1.09 7.59
C PHE A 110 -7.17 0.28 6.53
N LEU A 111 -7.09 0.78 5.29
CA LEU A 111 -6.38 0.10 4.19
C LEU A 111 -4.88 -0.03 4.46
N VAL A 112 -4.23 1.02 4.97
CA VAL A 112 -2.80 1.01 5.28
C VAL A 112 -2.49 -0.01 6.39
N HIS A 113 -3.25 -0.01 7.47
CA HIS A 113 -3.08 -0.99 8.55
C HIS A 113 -3.37 -2.42 8.07
N GLY A 114 -4.41 -2.61 7.24
CA GLY A 114 -4.75 -3.92 6.67
C GLY A 114 -3.63 -4.48 5.79
N LEU A 115 -3.11 -3.68 4.86
CA LEU A 115 -1.99 -4.05 4.01
C LEU A 115 -0.73 -4.37 4.83
N TYR A 116 -0.45 -3.56 5.85
CA TYR A 116 0.68 -3.78 6.75
C TYR A 116 0.56 -5.10 7.51
N ALA A 117 -0.61 -5.39 8.09
CA ALA A 117 -0.87 -6.63 8.83
C ALA A 117 -0.68 -7.88 7.94
N VAL A 118 -1.16 -7.83 6.70
CA VAL A 118 -0.96 -8.90 5.71
C VAL A 118 0.52 -9.06 5.40
N ASN A 119 1.25 -7.98 5.13
CA ASN A 119 2.69 -8.07 4.89
C ASN A 119 3.44 -8.70 6.07
N LYS A 120 3.09 -8.33 7.31
CA LYS A 120 3.65 -8.92 8.53
C LYS A 120 3.33 -10.41 8.63
N GLN A 121 2.09 -10.83 8.36
CA GLN A 121 1.67 -12.24 8.38
C GLN A 121 2.51 -13.11 7.44
N TYR A 122 2.80 -12.61 6.24
CA TYR A 122 3.63 -13.30 5.26
C TYR A 122 5.14 -13.05 5.47
N LYS A 123 5.55 -12.47 6.61
CA LYS A 123 6.94 -12.15 6.95
C LYS A 123 7.65 -11.32 5.88
N TRP A 124 6.88 -10.48 5.18
CA TRP A 124 7.35 -9.69 4.04
C TRP A 124 7.98 -10.54 2.93
N SER A 125 7.65 -11.83 2.89
CA SER A 125 7.99 -12.70 1.78
C SER A 125 7.01 -12.39 0.66
N GLN A 126 7.54 -12.09 -0.53
CA GLN A 126 6.72 -11.93 -1.72
C GLN A 126 6.39 -13.32 -2.28
N SER A 127 5.81 -14.23 -1.48
CA SER A 127 5.43 -15.57 -1.93
C SER A 127 4.25 -15.51 -2.90
N ASP A 128 3.92 -16.63 -3.54
CA ASP A 128 2.77 -16.69 -4.45
C ASP A 128 1.45 -16.56 -3.69
N GLU A 129 1.37 -17.09 -2.46
CA GLU A 129 0.21 -16.90 -1.58
C GLU A 129 0.05 -15.45 -1.14
N TRP A 130 1.15 -14.76 -0.86
CA TRP A 130 1.13 -13.33 -0.56
C TRP A 130 0.64 -12.51 -1.76
N LEU A 131 1.12 -12.83 -2.96
CA LEU A 131 0.66 -12.17 -4.19
C LEU A 131 -0.84 -12.37 -4.43
N GLU A 132 -1.33 -13.59 -4.22
CA GLU A 132 -2.77 -13.88 -4.35
C GLU A 132 -3.57 -13.09 -3.30
N ALA A 133 -3.08 -12.99 -2.06
CA ALA A 133 -3.69 -12.12 -1.05
C ALA A 133 -3.73 -10.65 -1.50
N GLN A 134 -2.63 -10.12 -2.05
CA GLN A 134 -2.61 -8.74 -2.58
C GLN A 134 -3.65 -8.54 -3.68
N LYS A 135 -3.73 -9.47 -4.65
CA LYS A 135 -4.73 -9.44 -5.72
C LYS A 135 -6.15 -9.34 -5.17
N ILE A 136 -6.52 -10.24 -4.26
CA ILE A 136 -7.87 -10.26 -3.67
C ILE A 136 -8.16 -8.99 -2.87
N ILE A 137 -7.18 -8.47 -2.13
CA ILE A 137 -7.35 -7.22 -1.37
C ILE A 137 -7.61 -6.04 -2.31
N PHE A 138 -6.78 -5.85 -3.34
CA PHE A 138 -6.98 -4.73 -4.26
C PHE A 138 -8.30 -4.85 -5.04
N GLU A 139 -8.72 -6.06 -5.40
CA GLU A 139 -10.01 -6.30 -6.02
C GLU A 139 -11.18 -5.98 -5.08
N LEU A 140 -11.11 -6.42 -3.82
CA LEU A 140 -12.10 -6.10 -2.79
C LEU A 140 -12.25 -4.58 -2.61
N VAL A 141 -11.14 -3.87 -2.48
CA VAL A 141 -11.14 -2.42 -2.27
C VAL A 141 -11.70 -1.70 -3.49
N TYR A 142 -11.26 -2.07 -4.69
CA TYR A 142 -11.76 -1.47 -5.93
C TYR A 142 -13.27 -1.67 -6.10
N ARG A 143 -13.76 -2.91 -5.99
CA ARG A 143 -15.20 -3.19 -6.10
C ARG A 143 -16.01 -2.51 -5.00
N GLY A 144 -15.48 -2.43 -3.78
CA GLY A 144 -16.11 -1.73 -2.66
C GLY A 144 -16.30 -0.23 -2.94
N LEU A 145 -15.31 0.42 -3.55
CA LEU A 145 -15.39 1.84 -3.91
C LEU A 145 -16.32 2.12 -5.10
N GLN A 146 -16.63 1.12 -5.93
CA GLN A 146 -17.58 1.25 -7.05
C GLN A 146 -19.06 1.08 -6.64
N SER A 147 -19.35 0.73 -5.39
CA SER A 147 -20.70 0.34 -4.96
C SER A 147 -21.70 1.50 -4.76
N ARG A 148 -21.46 2.66 -5.40
CA ARG A 148 -22.38 3.80 -5.46
C ARG A 148 -22.69 4.20 -6.89
#